data_AF-A0A4Q3AHT6-F1
#
_entry.id   AF-A0A4Q3AHT6-F1
#
_cell.length_a   1.000
_cell.length_b   1.000
_cell.length_c   1.000
_cell.angle_alpha   90.00
_cell.angle_beta   90.00
_cell.angle_gamma   90.00
#
_symmetry.space_group_name_H-M   'P 1'
#
loop_
_entity.id
_entity.type
_entity.pdbx_description
1 polymer ?
#
loop_
_entity_poly.entity_id
_entity_poly.type
_entity_poly.pdbx_seq_one_letter_code
_entity_poly.pdbx_strand_id
1 'polypeptide(L)'
;MVAYQHPAGLNPLQRFRQAGSVLRSTSRAENAAWYRSALELDFQLHLRADGNRVDSRLFDRRSGQWTPGPQLSEAHATDLTLIPAFAAEIIRVAQAAKADSIGVVLH
;
A
#
# COMPACT_ATOMS: atom_id res chain seq x y z
N MET A 1 -8.32 -13.60 4.02
CA MET A 1 -6.93 -13.23 3.67
C MET A 1 -6.02 -14.21 4.41
N VAL A 2 -5.12 -14.92 3.73
CA VAL A 2 -4.21 -15.87 4.41
C VAL A 2 -3.20 -15.03 5.21
N ALA A 3 -3.18 -15.21 6.53
CA ALA A 3 -2.20 -14.54 7.39
C ALA A 3 -0.84 -15.25 7.23
N TYR A 4 0.11 -14.61 6.55
CA TYR A 4 1.48 -15.10 6.45
C TYR A 4 2.22 -14.88 7.76
N GLN A 5 2.93 -15.91 8.24
CA GLN A 5 3.70 -15.85 9.47
C GLN A 5 5.12 -15.36 9.21
N HIS A 6 5.74 -14.76 10.23
CA HIS A 6 7.13 -14.31 10.13
C HIS A 6 8.06 -15.51 9.85
N PRO A 7 8.92 -15.48 8.81
CA PRO A 7 9.70 -16.65 8.40
C PRO A 7 10.62 -17.22 9.48
N ALA A 8 11.11 -16.38 10.41
CA ALA A 8 11.96 -16.82 11.52
C ALA A 8 11.24 -17.74 12.53
N GLY A 9 9.90 -17.67 12.62
CA GLY A 9 9.10 -18.55 13.47
C GLY A 9 8.72 -19.87 12.83
N LEU A 10 9.16 -20.13 11.59
CA LEU A 10 8.73 -21.28 10.78
C LEU A 10 9.86 -22.31 10.60
N ASN A 11 9.52 -23.58 10.71
CA ASN A 11 10.43 -24.66 10.32
C ASN A 11 10.64 -24.68 8.78
N PRO A 12 11.66 -25.38 8.26
CA PRO A 12 11.98 -25.35 6.83
C PRO A 12 10.82 -25.75 5.90
N LEU A 13 10.03 -26.78 6.26
CA LEU A 13 8.90 -27.23 5.44
C LEU A 13 7.77 -26.19 5.42
N GLN A 14 7.50 -25.55 6.56
CA GLN A 14 6.51 -24.47 6.66
C GLN A 14 6.94 -23.26 5.84
N ARG A 15 8.22 -22.87 5.89
CA ARG A 15 8.78 -21.79 5.05
C ARG A 15 8.60 -22.09 3.57
N PHE A 16 8.92 -23.31 3.13
CA PHE A 16 8.75 -23.71 1.72
C PHE A 16 7.29 -23.61 1.27
N ARG A 17 6.35 -24.14 2.07
CA ARG A 17 4.91 -24.06 1.75
C ARG A 17 4.41 -22.63 1.69
N GLN A 18 4.81 -21.79 2.64
CA GLN A 18 4.45 -20.38 2.66
C GLN A 18 5.02 -19.64 1.45
N ALA A 19 6.31 -19.86 1.12
CA ALA A 19 6.93 -19.26 -0.06
C ALA A 19 6.22 -19.68 -1.35
N GLY A 20 5.88 -20.96 -1.50
CA GLY A 20 5.10 -21.45 -2.63
C GLY A 20 3.69 -20.82 -2.71
N SER A 21 3.03 -20.61 -1.56
CA SER A 21 1.75 -19.89 -1.52
C SER A 21 1.90 -18.43 -1.94
N VAL A 22 2.90 -17.72 -1.41
CA VAL A 22 3.21 -16.34 -1.78
C VAL A 22 3.45 -16.24 -3.29
N LEU A 23 4.27 -17.15 -3.85
CA LEU A 23 4.55 -17.23 -5.27
C LEU A 23 3.29 -17.40 -6.13
N ARG A 24 2.34 -18.25 -5.72
CA ARG A 24 1.14 -18.56 -6.51
C ARG A 24 -0.04 -17.60 -6.32
N SER A 25 -0.10 -16.88 -5.20
CA SER A 25 -1.30 -16.13 -4.80
C SER A 25 -1.07 -14.64 -4.62
N THR A 26 0.15 -14.16 -4.86
CA THR A 26 0.48 -12.74 -4.74
C THR A 26 1.37 -12.32 -5.90
N SER A 27 1.40 -11.02 -6.18
CA SER A 27 2.31 -10.44 -7.18
C SER A 27 3.76 -10.30 -6.68
N ARG A 28 4.10 -10.79 -5.47
CA ARG A 28 5.43 -10.58 -4.87
C ARG A 28 6.58 -11.15 -5.67
N ALA A 29 6.35 -12.22 -6.44
CA ALA A 29 7.40 -12.81 -7.26
C ALA A 29 7.64 -12.09 -8.59
N GLU A 30 6.62 -11.41 -9.11
CA GLU A 30 6.63 -10.84 -10.47
C GLU A 30 6.68 -9.31 -10.47
N ASN A 31 6.23 -8.66 -9.39
CA ASN A 31 6.25 -7.22 -9.24
C ASN A 31 7.39 -6.79 -8.32
N ALA A 32 8.47 -6.27 -8.92
CA ALA A 32 9.64 -5.77 -8.21
C ALA A 32 9.33 -4.61 -7.25
N ALA A 33 8.21 -3.91 -7.40
CA ALA A 33 7.79 -2.81 -6.52
C ALA A 33 7.61 -3.25 -5.06
N TRP A 34 7.33 -4.54 -4.81
CA TRP A 34 7.27 -5.09 -3.45
C TRP A 34 8.56 -4.96 -2.64
N TYR A 35 9.69 -4.75 -3.32
CA TYR A 35 11.03 -4.68 -2.73
C TYR A 35 11.67 -3.30 -2.86
N ARG A 36 10.97 -2.34 -3.48
CA ARG A 36 11.44 -0.96 -3.62
C ARG A 36 10.99 -0.13 -2.43
N SER A 37 11.74 0.95 -2.16
CA SER A 37 11.29 1.96 -1.21
C SER A 37 10.00 2.61 -1.71
N ALA A 38 9.09 3.00 -0.81
CA ALA A 38 7.86 3.69 -1.18
C ALA A 38 8.14 5.00 -1.98
N LEU A 39 9.24 5.68 -1.67
CA LEU A 39 9.67 6.90 -2.37
C LEU A 39 10.23 6.62 -3.78
N GLU A 40 10.59 5.37 -4.08
CA GLU A 40 11.07 4.95 -5.39
C GLU A 40 9.93 4.57 -6.34
N LEU A 41 8.71 4.39 -5.82
CA LEU A 41 7.55 4.02 -6.62
C LEU A 41 7.00 5.23 -7.39
N ASP A 42 6.48 4.98 -8.59
CA ASP A 42 6.01 6.06 -9.47
C ASP A 42 4.75 6.75 -8.94
N PHE A 43 3.88 5.99 -8.27
CA PHE A 43 2.65 6.52 -7.69
C PHE A 43 2.71 6.41 -6.17
N GLN A 44 2.56 7.55 -5.49
CA GLN A 44 2.79 7.66 -4.05
C GLN A 44 1.58 8.28 -3.37
N LEU A 45 1.13 7.68 -2.29
CA LEU A 45 0.22 8.26 -1.32
C LEU A 45 1.06 8.83 -0.18
N HIS A 46 0.98 10.14 0.02
CA HIS A 46 1.57 10.82 1.16
C HIS A 46 0.49 11.12 2.17
N LEU A 47 0.70 10.64 3.39
CA LEU A 47 -0.14 10.95 4.55
C LEU A 47 0.67 11.76 5.53
N ARG A 48 0.17 12.94 5.89
CA ARG A 48 0.77 13.82 6.90
C ARG A 48 -0.24 14.08 7.99
N ALA A 49 0.10 13.77 9.22
CA ALA A 49 -0.68 14.19 10.37
C ALA A 49 -0.28 15.63 10.76
N ASP A 50 -1.27 16.50 10.93
CA ASP A 50 -1.12 17.84 11.47
C ASP A 50 -2.16 18.06 12.58
N GLY A 51 -1.73 17.85 13.83
CA GLY A 51 -2.61 17.88 15.00
C GLY A 51 -3.73 16.85 14.88
N ASN A 52 -4.98 17.32 14.78
CA ASN A 52 -6.17 16.48 14.66
C ASN A 52 -6.60 16.21 13.21
N ARG A 53 -5.78 16.60 12.23
CA ARG A 53 -6.06 16.40 10.80
C ARG A 53 -5.02 15.46 10.19
N VAL A 54 -5.47 14.68 9.21
CA VAL A 54 -4.58 13.92 8.34
C VAL A 54 -4.79 14.40 6.92
N ASP A 55 -3.76 15.04 6.39
CA ASP A 55 -3.72 15.44 4.99
C ASP A 55 -3.29 14.25 4.14
N SER A 56 -4.02 14.04 3.05
CA SER A 56 -3.80 12.97 2.08
C SER A 56 -3.54 13.59 0.72
N ARG A 57 -2.41 13.23 0.12
CA ARG A 57 -1.96 13.72 -1.18
C ARG A 57 -1.45 12.57 -2.02
N LEU A 58 -1.75 12.62 -3.30
CA LEU A 58 -1.22 11.68 -4.28
C LEU A 58 -0.15 12.38 -5.10
N PHE A 59 0.98 11.71 -5.31
CA PHE A 59 2.07 12.17 -6.13
C PHE A 59 2.34 11.16 -7.23
N ASP A 60 2.27 11.60 -8.48
CA ASP A 60 2.69 10.81 -9.64
C ASP A 60 4.03 11.33 -10.12
N ARG A 61 5.08 10.56 -9.83
CA ARG A 61 6.46 10.89 -10.14
C ARG A 61 6.74 10.94 -11.64
N ARG A 62 5.97 10.19 -12.46
CA ARG A 62 6.13 10.19 -13.93
C ARG A 62 5.72 11.52 -14.53
N SER A 63 4.67 12.14 -13.99
CA SER A 63 4.19 13.46 -14.42
C SER A 63 4.71 14.60 -13.54
N GLY A 64 5.28 14.30 -12.37
CA GLY A 64 5.72 15.29 -11.38
C GLY A 64 4.57 16.05 -10.72
N GLN A 65 3.35 15.52 -10.78
CA GLN A 65 2.13 16.23 -10.36
C GLN A 65 1.64 15.76 -8.99
N TRP A 66 1.13 16.73 -8.22
CA TRP A 66 0.45 16.51 -6.96
C TRP A 66 -1.05 16.67 -7.14
N THR A 67 -1.82 15.70 -6.65
CA THR A 67 -3.29 15.78 -6.62
C THR A 67 -3.80 15.58 -5.19
N PRO A 68 -4.98 16.13 -4.85
CA PRO A 68 -5.64 15.81 -3.60
C PRO A 68 -5.89 14.29 -3.50
N GLY A 69 -5.55 13.70 -2.36
CA GLY A 69 -5.90 12.33 -2.05
C GLY A 69 -7.27 12.24 -1.34
N PRO A 70 -7.80 11.02 -1.17
CA PRO A 70 -9.02 10.80 -0.40
C PRO A 70 -8.85 11.29 1.03
N GLN A 71 -9.90 11.87 1.59
CA GLN A 71 -9.85 12.44 2.93
C GLN A 71 -9.77 11.35 4.00
N LEU A 72 -8.86 11.52 4.95
CA LEU A 72 -8.76 10.67 6.12
C LEU A 72 -9.19 11.49 7.36
N SER A 73 -10.14 10.94 8.11
CA SER A 73 -10.72 11.59 9.29
C SER A 73 -10.49 10.75 10.54
N GLU A 74 -10.72 11.33 11.71
CA GLU A 74 -10.64 10.62 13.00
C GLU A 74 -11.50 9.34 13.03
N ALA A 75 -12.64 9.34 12.34
CA ALA A 75 -13.48 8.14 12.21
C ALA A 75 -12.73 6.94 11.64
N HIS A 76 -11.78 7.14 10.71
CA HIS A 76 -10.96 6.07 10.15
C HIS A 76 -9.95 5.51 11.15
N ALA A 77 -9.56 6.28 12.16
CA ALA A 77 -8.68 5.84 13.23
C ALA A 77 -9.43 4.98 14.27
N THR A 78 -10.71 5.27 14.50
CA THR A 78 -11.54 4.56 15.48
C THR A 78 -12.35 3.42 14.88
N ASP A 79 -12.68 3.48 13.59
CA ASP A 79 -13.45 2.49 12.87
C ASP A 79 -12.68 1.96 11.64
N LEU A 80 -12.02 0.82 11.84
CA LEU A 80 -11.24 0.16 10.79
C LEU A 80 -12.10 -0.39 9.65
N THR A 81 -13.43 -0.46 9.79
CA THR A 81 -14.32 -0.90 8.72
C THR A 81 -14.41 0.12 7.58
N LEU A 82 -13.96 1.36 7.81
CA LEU A 82 -13.91 2.44 6.82
C LEU A 82 -12.66 2.36 5.92
N ILE A 83 -11.59 1.70 6.38
CA ILE A 83 -10.31 1.62 5.66
C ILE A 83 -10.41 0.96 4.28
N PRO A 84 -11.20 -0.12 4.06
CA PRO A 84 -11.35 -0.71 2.73
C PRO A 84 -11.89 0.26 1.68
N ALA A 85 -12.82 1.15 2.05
CA ALA A 85 -13.39 2.13 1.13
C ALA A 85 -12.35 3.19 0.75
N PHE A 86 -11.61 3.70 1.74
CA PHE A 86 -10.47 4.60 1.53
C PHE A 86 -9.41 3.99 0.61
N ALA A 87 -9.01 2.74 0.87
CA ALA A 87 -8.04 2.03 0.05
C ALA A 87 -8.53 1.80 -1.39
N ALA A 88 -9.81 1.46 -1.57
CA ALA A 88 -10.41 1.26 -2.89
C ALA A 88 -10.38 2.54 -3.73
N GLU A 89 -10.57 3.71 -3.11
CA GLU A 89 -10.48 4.99 -3.82
C GLU A 89 -9.06 5.26 -4.33
N ILE A 90 -8.04 5.04 -3.49
CA ILE A 90 -6.63 5.20 -3.88
C ILE A 90 -6.29 4.26 -5.04
N ILE A 91 -6.70 2.98 -4.93
CA ILE A 91 -6.47 1.97 -5.96
C ILE A 91 -7.12 2.40 -7.28
N ARG A 92 -8.35 2.92 -7.25
CA ARG A 92 -9.06 3.40 -8.44
C ARG A 92 -8.29 4.54 -9.12
N VAL A 93 -7.77 5.49 -8.35
CA VAL A 93 -6.98 6.62 -8.91
C VAL A 93 -5.64 6.11 -9.48
N ALA A 94 -4.96 5.20 -8.79
CA ALA A 94 -3.73 4.58 -9.26
C ALA A 94 -3.95 3.82 -10.57
N GLN A 95 -5.03 3.06 -10.69
CA GLN A 95 -5.43 2.35 -11.91
C GLN A 95 -5.71 3.32 -13.07
N ALA A 96 -6.41 4.43 -12.81
CA ALA A 96 -6.65 5.46 -13.81
C ALA A 96 -5.35 6.11 -14.28
N ALA A 97 -4.37 6.28 -13.37
CA ALA A 97 -3.02 6.72 -13.70
C ALA A 97 -2.17 5.62 -14.35
N LYS A 98 -2.67 4.39 -14.54
CA LYS A 98 -1.89 3.23 -15.02
C LYS A 98 -0.63 2.98 -14.17
N ALA A 99 -0.74 3.14 -12.87
CA ALA A 99 0.31 2.76 -11.93
C ALA A 99 0.28 1.25 -11.68
N ASP A 100 1.44 0.63 -11.54
CA ASP A 100 1.61 -0.80 -11.26
C ASP A 100 1.74 -1.12 -9.76
N SER A 101 1.91 -0.07 -8.95
CA SER A 101 2.23 -0.11 -7.53
C SER A 101 1.88 1.21 -6.86
N ILE A 102 1.71 1.20 -5.54
CA ILE A 102 1.43 2.38 -4.74
C ILE A 102 2.40 2.40 -3.56
N GLY A 103 3.21 3.45 -3.46
CA GLY A 103 4.03 3.72 -2.28
C GLY A 103 3.22 4.47 -1.24
N VAL A 104 3.17 3.98 -0.01
CA VAL A 104 2.55 4.73 1.10
C VAL A 104 3.67 5.35 1.93
N VAL A 105 3.66 6.68 2.01
CA VAL A 105 4.66 7.49 2.70
C VAL A 105 3.98 8.19 3.87
N LEU A 106 4.45 7.91 5.08
CA LEU A 106 4.02 8.56 6.31
C LEU A 106 5.05 9.62 6.69
N HIS A 107 4.60 10.87 6.89
CA HIS A 107 5.42 12.00 7.34
C HIS A 107 5.31 12.23 8.84
#